data_AF-A0A2H0AUJ5-F1
#
_entry.id   AF-A0A2H0AUJ5-F1
#
_cell.length_a   1.000
_cell.length_b   1.000
_cell.length_c   1.000
_cell.angle_alpha   90.00
_cell.angle_beta   90.00
_cell.angle_gamma   90.00
#
_symmetry.space_group_name_H-M   'P 1'
#
loop_
_entity.id
_entity.type
_entity.pdbx_description
1 polymer ?
#
loop_
_entity_poly.entity_id
_entity_poly.type
_entity_poly.pdbx_seq_one_letter_code
_entity_poly.pdbx_strand_id
1 'polypeptide(L)'
;MLLGFNKRFWTLVTCLVIAGITFMVYPGYARQQDSVHASVEESVSIGEVADPGILLNSPFYFTKSWSRAGRLFFAFESQKKAELALRFANEDALAIKELCEKEEYISTGKQCGEFQEQFQGTLKWTEQARQEGKDTKELMAKLKE
;
A
#
# COMPACT_ATOMS: atom_id res chain seq x y z
N MET A 1 37.66 -15.41 -36.68
CA MET A 1 36.70 -14.35 -37.05
C MET A 1 36.53 -13.45 -35.84
N LEU A 2 37.43 -12.47 -35.70
CA LEU A 2 37.55 -11.60 -34.53
C LEU A 2 36.40 -10.59 -34.55
N LEU A 3 35.55 -10.64 -33.52
CA LEU A 3 34.44 -9.73 -33.30
C LEU A 3 35.01 -8.29 -33.19
N GLY A 4 34.83 -7.49 -34.24
CA GLY A 4 35.19 -6.07 -34.27
C GLY A 4 34.24 -5.26 -33.39
N PHE A 5 34.40 -5.36 -32.06
CA PHE A 5 33.62 -4.60 -31.10
C PHE A 5 34.34 -3.30 -30.73
N ASN A 6 33.63 -2.18 -30.91
CA ASN A 6 34.14 -0.82 -30.80
C ASN A 6 34.53 -0.50 -29.34
N LYS A 7 35.77 -0.04 -29.10
CA LYS A 7 36.29 0.29 -27.74
C LYS A 7 35.35 1.21 -26.95
N ARG A 8 34.68 2.14 -27.64
CA ARG A 8 33.72 3.09 -27.04
C ARG A 8 32.48 2.40 -26.46
N PHE A 9 32.04 1.29 -27.05
CA PHE A 9 30.91 0.51 -26.56
C PHE A 9 31.24 -0.17 -25.22
N TRP A 10 32.45 -0.73 -25.10
CA TRP A 10 32.90 -1.35 -23.86
C TRP A 10 33.11 -0.33 -22.73
N THR A 11 33.54 0.89 -23.06
CA THR A 11 33.60 2.00 -22.09
C THR A 11 32.21 2.39 -21.57
N LEU A 12 31.19 2.43 -22.43
CA LEU A 12 29.82 2.75 -22.00
C LEU A 12 29.21 1.66 -21.11
N VAL A 13 29.42 0.39 -21.46
CA VAL A 13 28.92 -0.75 -20.68
C VAL A 13 29.59 -0.79 -19.30
N THR A 14 30.89 -0.54 -19.22
CA THR A 14 31.62 -0.53 -17.94
C THR A 14 31.19 0.63 -17.03
N CYS A 15 30.97 1.83 -17.57
CA CYS A 15 30.43 2.95 -16.79
C CYS A 15 29.03 2.65 -16.21
N LEU A 16 28.16 1.98 -16.97
CA LEU A 16 26.79 1.69 -16.55
C LEU A 16 26.75 0.64 -15.43
N VAL A 17 27.67 -0.35 -15.47
CA VAL A 17 27.85 -1.33 -14.39
C VAL A 17 28.41 -0.66 -13.12
N ILE A 18 29.39 0.23 -13.24
CA ILE A 18 29.95 0.95 -12.08
C ILE A 18 28.90 1.85 -11.42
N ALA A 19 28.10 2.57 -12.22
CA ALA A 19 27.01 3.42 -11.71
C ALA A 19 25.94 2.61 -10.94
N GLY A 20 25.58 1.42 -11.46
CA GLY A 20 24.67 0.50 -10.79
C GLY A 20 25.19 -0.03 -9.45
N ILE A 21 26.49 -0.33 -9.37
CA ILE A 21 27.12 -0.81 -8.12
C ILE A 21 27.21 0.32 -7.08
N THR A 22 27.51 1.56 -7.49
CA THR A 22 27.54 2.70 -6.57
C THR A 22 26.15 3.04 -5.99
N PHE A 23 25.07 2.75 -6.71
CA PHE A 23 23.70 2.92 -6.20
C PHE A 23 23.33 1.88 -5.12
N MET A 24 23.94 0.69 -5.15
CA MET A 24 23.65 -0.38 -4.19
C MET A 24 24.38 -0.22 -2.83
N VAL A 25 25.50 0.51 -2.80
CA VAL A 25 26.36 0.61 -1.60
C VAL A 25 26.14 1.92 -0.81
N TYR A 26 25.46 2.91 -1.38
CA TYR A 26 25.13 4.17 -0.68
C TYR A 26 23.63 4.28 -0.38
N PRO A 27 23.13 3.73 0.74
CA PRO A 27 21.77 4.00 1.22
C PRO A 27 21.62 5.43 1.80
N GLY A 28 22.57 6.34 1.54
CA GLY A 28 22.76 7.60 2.26
C GLY A 28 21.92 8.80 1.82
N TYR A 29 21.12 8.72 0.75
CA TYR A 29 20.33 9.89 0.27
C TYR A 29 18.87 9.91 0.74
N ALA A 30 18.44 9.00 1.61
CA ALA A 30 17.08 8.99 2.15
C ALA A 30 17.03 9.30 3.66
N ARG A 31 17.74 10.34 4.11
CA ARG A 31 17.61 10.88 5.47
C ARG A 31 17.16 12.34 5.44
N GLN A 32 15.89 12.57 5.15
CA GLN A 32 15.18 13.80 5.52
C GLN A 32 14.30 13.45 6.72
N GLN A 33 14.85 13.65 7.91
CA GLN A 33 14.15 13.53 9.19
C GLN A 33 14.56 14.74 10.02
N ASP A 34 13.65 15.71 10.18
CA ASP A 34 13.16 16.14 11.49
C ASP A 34 12.27 17.40 11.37
N SER A 35 10.97 17.17 11.47
CA SER A 35 10.06 18.06 12.21
C SER A 35 8.93 17.22 12.79
N VAL A 36 9.28 16.37 13.77
CA VAL A 36 8.30 15.69 14.61
C VAL A 36 7.73 16.74 15.56
N HIS A 37 6.59 17.29 15.18
CA HIS A 37 5.67 17.88 16.14
C HIS A 37 5.08 16.69 16.91
N ALA A 38 5.61 16.42 18.10
CA ALA A 38 5.10 15.40 18.98
C ALA A 38 3.76 15.87 19.57
N SER A 39 2.66 15.63 18.86
CA SER A 39 1.38 15.36 19.51
C SER A 39 1.37 13.88 19.86
N VAL A 40 1.22 13.60 21.16
CA VAL A 40 0.77 12.29 21.62
C VAL A 40 -0.67 12.16 21.12
N GLU A 41 -0.86 11.63 19.91
CA GLU A 41 -2.17 11.22 19.46
C GLU A 41 -2.49 9.86 20.05
N GLU A 42 -3.63 9.79 20.73
CA GLU A 42 -4.31 8.57 21.07
C GLU A 42 -4.45 7.74 19.79
N SER A 43 -3.62 6.70 19.64
CA SER A 43 -3.57 5.87 18.44
C SER A 43 -4.86 5.07 18.35
N VAL A 44 -5.88 5.65 17.70
CA VAL A 44 -7.13 4.96 17.42
C VAL A 44 -6.86 3.93 16.34
N SER A 45 -6.93 2.64 16.71
CA SER A 45 -6.88 1.53 15.76
C SER A 45 -8.28 1.18 15.26
N ILE A 46 -8.39 0.85 13.97
CA ILE A 46 -9.62 0.29 13.38
C ILE A 46 -9.33 -1.18 13.01
N GLY A 47 -9.96 -2.09 13.74
CA GLY A 47 -9.63 -3.52 13.71
C GLY A 47 -8.16 -3.76 14.06
N GLU A 48 -7.43 -4.47 13.18
CA GLU A 48 -6.00 -4.77 13.34
C GLU A 48 -5.07 -3.70 12.77
N VAL A 49 -5.61 -2.59 12.25
CA VAL A 49 -4.84 -1.53 11.62
C VAL A 49 -4.69 -0.36 12.59
N ALA A 50 -3.46 0.06 12.84
CA ALA A 50 -3.13 1.22 13.67
C ALA A 50 -2.59 2.42 12.86
N ASP A 51 -2.16 2.19 11.61
CA ASP A 51 -1.59 3.20 10.73
C ASP A 51 -2.30 3.18 9.37
N PRO A 52 -2.88 4.30 8.90
CA PRO A 52 -3.48 4.41 7.56
C PRO A 52 -2.46 4.26 6.41
N GLY A 53 -1.17 4.38 6.69
CA GLY A 53 -0.09 4.37 5.70
C GLY A 53 -0.08 5.64 4.86
N ILE A 54 0.19 5.51 3.56
CA ILE A 54 0.27 6.69 2.67
C ILE A 54 -1.13 7.28 2.46
N LEU A 55 -1.27 8.56 2.80
CA LEU A 55 -2.47 9.35 2.56
C LEU A 55 -2.58 9.84 1.11
N LEU A 56 -3.80 10.13 0.70
CA LEU A 56 -4.13 10.57 -0.65
C LEU A 56 -3.56 11.93 -1.04
N ASN A 57 -3.26 12.78 -0.06
CA ASN A 57 -2.60 14.07 -0.26
C ASN A 57 -1.09 13.93 -0.54
N SER A 58 -0.52 12.74 -0.36
CA SER A 58 0.88 12.47 -0.66
C SER A 58 1.09 12.30 -2.18
N PRO A 59 2.14 12.90 -2.76
CA PRO A 59 2.48 12.71 -4.18
C PRO A 59 2.84 11.26 -4.52
N PHE A 60 3.12 10.42 -3.52
CA PHE A 60 3.44 9.00 -3.70
C PHE A 60 2.23 8.08 -3.49
N TYR A 61 1.00 8.61 -3.38
CA TYR A 61 -0.19 7.77 -3.16
C TYR A 61 -0.35 6.65 -4.20
N PHE A 62 0.05 6.89 -5.44
CA PHE A 62 -0.01 5.89 -6.52
C PHE A 62 0.68 4.57 -6.16
N THR A 63 1.73 4.60 -5.34
CA THR A 63 2.43 3.37 -4.90
C THR A 63 1.56 2.51 -4.00
N LYS A 64 0.67 3.13 -3.21
CA LYS A 64 -0.29 2.43 -2.36
C LYS A 64 -1.24 1.60 -3.22
N SER A 65 -1.87 2.20 -4.23
CA SER A 65 -2.75 1.48 -5.15
C SER A 65 -2.06 0.32 -5.88
N TRP A 66 -0.84 0.53 -6.38
CA TRP A 66 -0.06 -0.55 -7.01
C TRP A 66 0.31 -1.67 -6.04
N SER A 67 0.72 -1.33 -4.81
CA SER A 67 1.05 -2.33 -3.80
C SER A 67 -0.17 -3.16 -3.39
N ARG A 68 -1.35 -2.52 -3.27
CA ARG A 68 -2.62 -3.19 -2.97
C ARG A 68 -3.03 -4.15 -4.09
N ALA A 69 -2.95 -3.70 -5.34
CA ALA A 69 -3.22 -4.53 -6.50
C ALA A 69 -2.30 -5.76 -6.56
N GLY A 70 -0.99 -5.56 -6.31
CA GLY A 70 -0.03 -6.66 -6.24
C GLY A 70 -0.37 -7.67 -5.14
N ARG A 71 -0.64 -7.19 -3.92
CA ARG A 71 -1.02 -8.05 -2.78
C ARG A 71 -2.29 -8.85 -3.05
N LEU A 72 -3.32 -8.21 -3.61
CA LEU A 72 -4.57 -8.89 -3.99
C LEU A 72 -4.36 -9.92 -5.10
N PHE A 73 -3.49 -9.64 -6.05
CA PHE A 73 -3.17 -10.58 -7.13
C PHE A 73 -2.46 -11.84 -6.61
N PHE A 74 -1.52 -11.68 -5.68
CA PHE A 74 -0.79 -12.81 -5.08
C PHE A 74 -1.57 -13.56 -3.98
N ALA A 75 -2.68 -13.00 -3.49
CA ALA A 75 -3.58 -13.70 -2.59
C ALA A 75 -4.48 -14.66 -3.38
N PHE A 76 -4.04 -15.90 -3.58
CA PHE A 76 -4.78 -16.86 -4.41
C PHE A 76 -6.11 -17.32 -3.81
N GLU A 77 -6.22 -17.38 -2.48
CA GLU A 77 -7.42 -17.85 -1.78
C GLU A 77 -8.44 -16.72 -1.58
N SER A 78 -9.71 -17.00 -1.86
CA SER A 78 -10.84 -16.07 -1.67
C SER A 78 -10.91 -15.50 -0.25
N GLN A 79 -10.68 -16.34 0.77
CA GLN A 79 -10.62 -15.92 2.17
C GLN A 79 -9.51 -14.89 2.40
N LYS A 80 -8.29 -15.14 1.90
CA LYS A 80 -7.16 -14.21 2.03
C LYS A 80 -7.41 -12.90 1.28
N LYS A 81 -8.09 -12.95 0.14
CA LYS A 81 -8.52 -11.73 -0.58
C LYS A 81 -9.51 -10.91 0.25
N ALA A 82 -10.44 -11.57 0.93
CA ALA A 82 -11.39 -10.91 1.82
C ALA A 82 -10.68 -10.25 3.01
N GLU A 83 -9.74 -10.95 3.65
CA GLU A 83 -8.92 -10.41 4.74
C GLU A 83 -8.11 -9.19 4.29
N LEU A 84 -7.47 -9.27 3.12
CA LEU A 84 -6.70 -8.15 2.57
C LEU A 84 -7.58 -6.96 2.20
N ALA A 85 -8.73 -7.19 1.57
CA ALA A 85 -9.66 -6.13 1.23
C ALA A 85 -10.21 -5.44 2.49
N LEU A 86 -10.52 -6.22 3.53
CA LEU A 86 -10.99 -5.68 4.81
C LEU A 86 -9.91 -4.80 5.45
N ARG A 87 -8.66 -5.28 5.43
CA ARG A 87 -7.53 -4.51 5.93
C ARG A 87 -7.37 -3.19 5.18
N PHE A 88 -7.49 -3.19 3.85
CA PHE A 88 -7.41 -1.96 3.06
C PHE A 88 -8.56 -1.00 3.38
N ALA A 89 -9.77 -1.50 3.60
CA ALA A 89 -10.89 -0.69 4.05
C ALA A 89 -10.61 -0.06 5.43
N ASN A 90 -10.04 -0.82 6.38
CA ASN A 90 -9.69 -0.28 7.69
C ASN A 90 -8.59 0.80 7.61
N GLU A 91 -7.57 0.59 6.76
CA GLU A 91 -6.56 1.61 6.45
C GLU A 91 -7.20 2.89 5.87
N ASP A 92 -8.20 2.73 4.99
CA ASP A 92 -8.88 3.85 4.36
C ASP A 92 -9.79 4.60 5.35
N ALA A 93 -10.41 3.88 6.30
CA ALA A 93 -11.18 4.50 7.38
C ALA A 93 -10.31 5.36 8.30
N LEU A 94 -9.10 4.88 8.65
CA LEU A 94 -8.13 5.67 9.38
C LEU A 94 -7.65 6.88 8.57
N ALA A 95 -7.43 6.71 7.26
CA ALA A 95 -7.02 7.81 6.39
C ALA A 95 -8.09 8.90 6.30
N ILE A 96 -9.37 8.51 6.23
CA ILE A 96 -10.52 9.44 6.28
C ILE A 96 -10.49 10.23 7.57
N LYS A 97 -10.29 9.55 8.72
CA LYS A 97 -10.22 10.21 10.03
C LYS A 97 -9.10 11.26 10.05
N GLU A 98 -7.88 10.87 9.66
CA GLU A 98 -6.73 11.77 9.65
C GLU A 98 -6.90 12.96 8.68
N LEU A 99 -7.52 12.74 7.51
CA LEU A 99 -7.82 13.81 6.55
C LEU A 99 -8.91 14.76 7.05
N CYS A 100 -9.90 14.25 7.79
CA CYS A 100 -10.90 15.07 8.47
C CYS A 100 -10.28 15.96 9.55
N GLU A 101 -9.34 15.42 10.34
CA GLU A 101 -8.61 16.19 11.38
C GLU A 101 -7.73 17.28 10.77
N LYS A 102 -7.25 17.09 9.54
CA LYS A 102 -6.49 18.08 8.75
C LYS A 102 -7.36 19.03 7.93
N GLU A 103 -8.69 18.94 8.03
CA GLU A 103 -9.66 19.75 7.28
C GLU A 103 -9.53 19.64 5.74
N GLU A 104 -8.98 18.53 5.23
CA GLU A 104 -8.77 18.29 3.79
C GLU A 104 -10.00 17.65 3.11
N TYR A 105 -11.14 18.33 3.13
CA TYR A 105 -12.44 17.74 2.72
C TYR A 105 -12.48 17.17 1.29
N ILE A 106 -11.73 17.74 0.34
CA ILE A 106 -11.65 17.23 -1.04
C ILE A 106 -10.96 15.86 -1.07
N SER A 107 -9.82 15.75 -0.38
CA SER A 107 -9.10 14.49 -0.20
C SER A 107 -9.96 13.47 0.54
N THR A 108 -10.64 13.89 1.61
CA THR A 108 -11.56 13.04 2.39
C THR A 108 -12.66 12.44 1.52
N GLY A 109 -13.34 13.25 0.70
CA GLY A 109 -14.43 12.78 -0.15
C GLY A 109 -13.97 11.70 -1.15
N LYS A 110 -12.77 11.87 -1.73
CA LYS A 110 -12.18 10.85 -2.59
C LYS A 110 -11.78 9.59 -1.79
N GLN A 111 -11.21 9.75 -0.59
CA GLN A 111 -10.87 8.62 0.28
C GLN A 111 -12.11 7.81 0.70
N CYS A 112 -13.26 8.46 0.93
CA CYS A 112 -14.53 7.79 1.19
C CYS A 112 -14.97 6.89 0.02
N GLY A 113 -14.77 7.34 -1.22
CA GLY A 113 -15.05 6.53 -2.41
C GLY A 113 -14.17 5.27 -2.47
N GLU A 114 -12.87 5.42 -2.18
CA GLU A 114 -11.94 4.29 -2.16
C GLU A 114 -12.26 3.32 -1.01
N PHE A 115 -12.59 3.83 0.18
CA PHE A 115 -13.08 3.02 1.30
C PHE A 115 -14.30 2.19 0.91
N GLN A 116 -15.30 2.81 0.27
CA GLN A 116 -16.50 2.12 -0.17
C GLN A 116 -16.19 0.99 -1.16
N GLU A 117 -15.27 1.22 -2.11
CA GLU A 117 -14.84 0.20 -3.07
C GLU A 117 -14.15 -0.98 -2.37
N GLN A 118 -13.22 -0.71 -1.42
CA GLN A 118 -12.55 -1.77 -0.66
C GLN A 118 -13.52 -2.56 0.21
N PHE A 119 -14.48 -1.87 0.84
CA PHE A 119 -15.48 -2.52 1.68
C PHE A 119 -16.42 -3.41 0.86
N GLN A 120 -16.87 -2.95 -0.32
CA GLN A 120 -17.66 -3.78 -1.24
C GLN A 120 -16.85 -4.97 -1.76
N GLY A 121 -15.57 -4.76 -2.07
CA GLY A 121 -14.65 -5.83 -2.45
C GLY A 121 -14.52 -6.89 -1.36
N THR A 122 -14.43 -6.47 -0.11
CA THR A 122 -14.42 -7.35 1.06
C THR A 122 -15.65 -8.24 1.07
N LEU A 123 -16.86 -7.65 1.05
CA LEU A 123 -18.12 -8.41 1.06
C LEU A 123 -18.19 -9.44 -0.07
N LYS A 124 -17.75 -9.06 -1.27
CA LYS A 124 -17.72 -9.94 -2.44
C LYS A 124 -16.81 -11.15 -2.22
N TRP A 125 -15.58 -10.93 -1.76
CA TRP A 125 -14.62 -12.02 -1.53
C TRP A 125 -15.03 -12.91 -0.35
N THR A 126 -15.63 -12.34 0.69
CA THR A 126 -16.18 -13.11 1.82
C THR A 126 -17.29 -14.03 1.38
N GLU A 127 -18.22 -13.51 0.57
CA GLU A 127 -19.32 -14.31 0.04
C GLU A 127 -18.80 -15.42 -0.88
N GLN A 128 -17.81 -15.14 -1.71
CA GLN A 128 -17.16 -16.16 -2.52
C GLN A 128 -16.48 -17.23 -1.65
N ALA A 129 -15.74 -16.83 -0.61
CA ALA A 129 -15.09 -17.77 0.32
C ALA A 129 -16.13 -18.67 1.02
N ARG A 130 -17.27 -18.11 1.40
CA ARG A 130 -18.40 -18.85 1.98
C ARG A 130 -18.95 -19.90 1.01
N GLN A 131 -19.10 -19.55 -0.27
CA GLN A 131 -19.56 -20.47 -1.31
C GLN A 131 -18.55 -21.59 -1.60
N GLU A 132 -17.26 -21.30 -1.45
CA GLU A 132 -16.17 -22.28 -1.55
C GLU A 132 -16.04 -23.18 -0.30
N GLY A 133 -16.91 -23.01 0.71
CA GLY A 133 -16.90 -23.79 1.94
C GLY A 133 -15.77 -23.42 2.90
N LYS A 134 -15.15 -22.24 2.75
CA LYS A 134 -14.15 -21.70 3.68
C LYS A 134 -14.81 -21.21 4.96
N ASP A 135 -14.07 -21.22 6.06
CA ASP A 135 -14.54 -20.64 7.31
C ASP A 135 -14.45 -19.12 7.26
N THR A 136 -15.61 -18.46 7.16
CA THR A 136 -15.72 -17.00 7.11
C THR A 136 -16.25 -16.40 8.40
N LYS A 137 -16.44 -17.20 9.46
CA LYS A 137 -17.07 -16.74 10.70
C LYS A 137 -16.28 -15.61 11.36
N GLU A 138 -14.96 -15.75 11.45
CA GLU A 138 -14.09 -14.72 12.02
C GLU A 138 -14.16 -13.43 11.21
N LEU A 139 -14.09 -13.53 9.89
CA LEU A 139 -14.13 -12.36 9.02
C LEU A 139 -15.49 -11.64 9.07
N MET A 140 -16.58 -12.40 9.16
CA MET A 140 -17.93 -11.85 9.36
C MET A 140 -18.11 -11.20 10.73
N ALA A 141 -17.35 -11.62 11.75
CA ALA A 141 -17.34 -10.95 13.04
C ALA A 141 -16.62 -9.60 12.94
N LYS A 142 -15.43 -9.56 12.31
CA LYS A 142 -14.65 -8.33 12.08
C LYS A 142 -15.41 -7.30 11.22
N LEU A 143 -16.27 -7.74 10.31
CA LEU A 143 -17.10 -6.86 9.47
C LEU A 143 -18.22 -6.13 10.25
N LYS A 144 -18.56 -6.58 11.46
CA LYS A 144 -19.61 -5.97 12.29
C LYS A 144 -19.08 -4.97 13.31
N GLU A 145 -17.77 -4.97 13.52
CA GLU A 145 -17.06 -3.98 14.35
C GLU A 145 -16.93 -2.65 13.60
#